data_AF-A0A957PIE4-F1
#
_entry.id   AF-A0A957PIE4-F1
#
_cell.length_a   1.000
_cell.length_b   1.000
_cell.length_c   1.000
_cell.angle_alpha   90.00
_cell.angle_beta   90.00
_cell.angle_gamma   90.00
#
_symmetry.space_group_name_H-M   'P 1'
#
loop_
_entity.id
_entity.type
_entity.pdbx_description
1 polymer ?
#
loop_
_entity_poly.entity_id
_entity_poly.type
_entity_poly.pdbx_seq_one_letter_code
_entity_poly.pdbx_strand_id
1 'polypeptide(L)'
;MLSALIISLLAAIIPTAVYAALFYWADRYEREPMWLVMLAFWWGAIPAVVVSVWGEMFLGTRFIQAPGSVAATLTEGALLVPAV
;
A
#
# COMPACT_ATOMS: atom_id res chain seq x y z
N MET A 1 19.29 -1.70 0.43
CA MET A 1 18.19 -1.53 -0.55
C MET A 1 17.30 -2.76 -0.61
N LEU A 2 17.82 -3.96 -0.87
CA LEU A 2 17.02 -5.19 -0.88
C LEU A 2 16.27 -5.44 0.44
N SER A 3 16.93 -5.24 1.59
CA SER A 3 16.31 -5.39 2.92
C SER A 3 15.11 -4.47 3.13
N ALA A 4 15.23 -3.19 2.76
CA ALA A 4 14.14 -2.21 2.87
C ALA A 4 12.95 -2.60 1.98
N LEU A 5 13.21 -3.08 0.76
CA LEU A 5 12.17 -3.55 -0.15
C LEU A 5 11.44 -4.76 0.44
N ILE A 6 12.18 -5.75 0.97
CA ILE A 6 11.58 -6.93 1.61
C ILE A 6 10.73 -6.52 2.82
N ILE A 7 11.24 -5.65 3.69
CA ILE A 7 10.51 -5.19 4.87
C ILE A 7 9.23 -4.47 4.47
N SER A 8 9.29 -3.57 3.48
CA SER A 8 8.12 -2.86 2.95
C SER A 8 7.10 -3.83 2.35
N LEU A 9 7.55 -4.82 1.58
CA LEU A 9 6.67 -5.82 0.97
C LEU A 9 5.97 -6.66 2.05
N LEU A 10 6.70 -7.11 3.07
CA LEU A 10 6.13 -7.86 4.19
C LEU A 10 5.16 -7.00 5.00
N ALA A 11 5.49 -5.73 5.26
CA ALA A 11 4.61 -4.81 5.96
C ALA A 11 3.30 -4.54 5.21
N ALA A 12 3.29 -4.61 3.87
CA ALA A 12 2.08 -4.51 3.07
C ALA A 12 1.29 -5.84 2.97
N ILE A 13 1.99 -6.95 2.74
CA ILE A 13 1.36 -8.26 2.49
C ILE A 13 0.80 -8.87 3.78
N ILE A 14 1.56 -8.85 4.88
CA ILE A 14 1.18 -9.58 6.09
C ILE A 14 -0.17 -9.10 6.66
N PRO A 15 -0.38 -7.79 6.91
CA PRO A 15 -1.66 -7.32 7.48
C PRO A 15 -2.84 -7.64 6.56
N THR A 16 -2.64 -7.48 5.25
CA THR A 16 -3.69 -7.74 4.25
C THR A 16 -4.03 -9.21 4.15
N ALA A 17 -3.02 -10.09 4.18
CA ALA A 17 -3.20 -11.53 4.18
C ALA A 17 -3.90 -12.01 5.46
N VAL A 18 -3.55 -11.46 6.62
CA VAL A 18 -4.24 -11.74 7.89
C VAL A 18 -5.71 -11.32 7.80
N TYR A 19 -5.98 -10.11 7.31
CA TYR A 19 -7.35 -9.62 7.13
C TYR A 19 -8.16 -10.53 6.19
N ALA A 20 -7.62 -10.85 5.01
CA ALA A 20 -8.27 -11.75 4.06
C ALA A 20 -8.49 -13.15 4.64
N ALA A 21 -7.52 -13.68 5.40
CA ALA A 21 -7.64 -14.98 6.06
C ALA A 21 -8.74 -14.99 7.14
N LEU A 22 -8.90 -13.91 7.89
CA LEU A 22 -9.98 -13.77 8.87
C LEU A 22 -11.36 -13.77 8.20
N PHE A 23 -11.51 -13.04 7.08
CA PHE A 23 -12.75 -13.06 6.29
C PHE A 23 -13.03 -14.44 5.70
N TYR A 24 -12.01 -15.07 5.09
CA TYR A 24 -12.12 -16.42 4.55
C TYR A 24 -12.46 -17.46 5.64
N TRP A 25 -11.95 -17.28 6.86
CA TRP A 25 -12.29 -18.13 7.99
C TRP A 25 -13.71 -17.89 8.50
N ALA A 26 -14.18 -16.64 8.51
CA ALA A 26 -15.57 -16.33 8.84
C ALA A 26 -16.53 -16.97 7.83
N ASP A 27 -16.15 -16.98 6.55
CA ASP A 27 -16.90 -17.58 5.45
C ASP A 27 -16.67 -19.11 5.29
N ARG A 28 -16.40 -19.80 6.40
CA ARG A 28 -16.04 -21.24 6.37
C ARG A 28 -17.13 -22.14 5.77
N TYR A 29 -18.37 -21.68 5.71
CA TYR A 29 -19.53 -22.45 5.28
C TYR A 29 -19.82 -22.32 3.78
N GLU A 30 -19.39 -21.24 3.13
CA GLU A 30 -19.56 -20.99 1.69
C GLU A 30 -18.21 -20.66 1.03
N ARG A 31 -17.19 -21.46 1.36
CA ARG A 31 -15.79 -21.18 0.97
C ARG A 31 -15.64 -20.82 -0.51
N GLU A 32 -15.30 -19.56 -0.75
CA GLU A 32 -14.93 -19.10 -2.08
C GLU A 32 -13.62 -19.74 -2.55
N PRO A 33 -13.47 -20.04 -3.85
CA PRO A 33 -12.23 -20.58 -4.36
C PRO A 33 -11.09 -19.54 -4.25
N MET A 34 -9.92 -19.96 -3.74
CA MET A 34 -8.76 -19.09 -3.44
C MET A 34 -8.30 -18.20 -4.61
N TRP A 35 -8.51 -18.60 -5.86
CA TRP A 35 -8.13 -17.79 -7.02
C TRP A 35 -8.96 -16.51 -7.14
N LEU A 36 -10.22 -16.51 -6.68
CA LEU A 36 -11.05 -15.31 -6.63
C LEU A 36 -10.53 -14.33 -5.58
N VAL A 37 -10.13 -14.84 -4.42
CA VAL A 37 -9.51 -14.03 -3.35
C VAL A 37 -8.22 -13.37 -3.85
N MET A 38 -7.37 -14.12 -4.55
CA MET A 38 -6.16 -13.56 -5.16
C MET A 38 -6.50 -12.54 -6.25
N LEU A 39 -7.48 -12.82 -7.11
CA LEU A 39 -7.90 -11.89 -8.16
C LEU A 39 -8.44 -10.58 -7.59
N ALA A 40 -9.26 -10.65 -6.54
CA ALA A 40 -9.78 -9.49 -5.83
C ALA A 40 -8.65 -8.69 -5.15
N PHE A 41 -7.68 -9.38 -4.54
CA PHE A 41 -6.49 -8.74 -3.98
C PHE A 41 -5.69 -8.00 -5.06
N TRP A 42 -5.37 -8.64 -6.18
CA TRP A 42 -4.63 -8.01 -7.28
C TRP A 42 -5.41 -6.85 -7.91
N TRP A 43 -6.73 -6.99 -8.02
CA TRP A 43 -7.62 -5.92 -8.49
C TRP A 43 -7.66 -4.71 -7.55
N GLY A 44 -7.48 -4.89 -6.25
CA GLY A 44 -7.31 -3.78 -5.31
C GLY A 44 -5.90 -3.20 -5.35
N ALA A 45 -4.89 -4.06 -5.33
CA ALA A 45 -3.49 -3.67 -5.19
C ALA A 45 -2.94 -2.92 -6.41
N ILE A 46 -3.21 -3.39 -7.63
CA ILE A 46 -2.65 -2.80 -8.85
C ILE A 46 -3.17 -1.36 -9.06
N PRO A 47 -4.49 -1.09 -9.06
CA PRO A 47 -5.00 0.27 -9.20
C PRO A 47 -4.58 1.16 -8.03
N ALA A 48 -4.52 0.64 -6.79
CA ALA A 48 -4.04 1.42 -5.65
C ALA A 48 -2.61 1.91 -5.86
N VAL A 49 -1.69 1.03 -6.29
CA VAL A 49 -0.30 1.42 -6.61
C VAL A 49 -0.26 2.42 -7.77
N VAL A 50 -1.07 2.23 -8.81
CA VAL A 50 -1.12 3.18 -9.94
C VAL A 50 -1.60 4.55 -9.48
N VAL A 51 -2.70 4.63 -8.73
CA VAL A 51 -3.25 5.88 -8.19
C VAL A 51 -2.26 6.53 -7.23
N SER A 52 -1.59 5.74 -6.39
CA SER A 52 -0.57 6.20 -5.46
C SER A 52 0.61 6.85 -6.19
N VAL A 53 1.17 6.19 -7.22
CA VAL A 53 2.25 6.75 -8.05
C VAL A 53 1.81 8.02 -8.76
N TRP A 54 0.59 8.04 -9.30
CA TRP A 54 0.03 9.24 -9.92
C TRP A 54 -0.09 10.37 -8.90
N GLY A 55 -0.72 10.12 -7.75
CA GLY A 55 -0.88 11.07 -6.65
C GLY A 55 0.45 11.69 -6.25
N GLU A 56 1.46 10.87 -6.01
CA GLU A 56 2.81 11.32 -5.65
C GLU A 56 3.43 12.23 -6.73
N MET A 57 3.26 11.89 -8.01
CA MET A 57 3.75 12.73 -9.11
C MET A 57 3.08 14.12 -9.13
N PHE A 58 1.77 14.21 -8.89
CA PHE A 58 1.05 15.49 -8.91
C PHE A 58 1.21 16.31 -7.63
N LEU A 59 1.25 15.65 -6.47
CA LEU A 59 1.25 16.28 -5.14
C LEU A 59 2.67 16.48 -4.59
N GLY A 60 3.56 15.49 -4.71
CA GLY A 60 4.92 15.51 -4.16
C GLY A 60 5.80 16.61 -4.77
N THR A 61 5.64 16.88 -6.07
CA THR A 61 6.39 17.93 -6.77
C THR A 61 6.16 19.35 -6.24
N ARG A 62 5.10 19.57 -5.44
CA ARG A 62 4.77 20.88 -4.84
C ARG A 62 5.50 21.18 -3.52
N PHE A 63 6.11 20.18 -2.88
CA PHE A 63 6.79 20.31 -1.58
C PHE A 63 8.32 20.46 -1.68
N ILE A 64 8.85 20.55 -2.91
CA ILE A 64 10.27 20.75 -3.19
C ILE A 64 10.65 22.23 -2.95
N GLN A 65 10.68 22.68 -1.69
CA GLN A 65 11.26 23.98 -1.33
C GLN A 65 12.63 23.87 -0.63
N ALA A 66 12.99 22.69 -0.10
CA ALA A 66 14.31 22.42 0.46
C ALA A 66 14.66 20.91 0.41
N PRO A 67 15.16 20.40 -0.74
CA PRO A 67 15.53 19.00 -0.88
C PRO A 67 16.61 18.61 0.14
N GLY A 68 16.41 17.51 0.85
CA GLY A 68 17.43 16.89 1.72
C GLY A 68 17.40 17.28 3.20
N SER A 69 16.48 18.15 3.63
CA SER A 69 16.26 18.37 5.08
C SER A 69 15.34 17.29 5.66
N VAL A 70 15.64 16.81 6.87
CA VAL A 70 14.79 15.84 7.59
C VAL A 70 13.37 16.41 7.79
N ALA A 71 13.26 17.71 8.04
CA ALA A 71 11.98 18.38 8.19
C ALA A 71 11.12 18.29 6.92
N ALA A 72 11.72 18.46 5.73
CA ALA A 72 10.99 18.31 4.46
C ALA A 72 10.47 16.88 4.27
N THR A 73 11.31 15.86 4.51
CA THR A 73 10.90 14.44 4.38
C THR A 73 9.79 14.06 5.37
N LEU A 74 9.86 14.55 6.61
CA LEU A 74 8.82 14.27 7.61
C LEU A 74 7.51 15.00 7.28
N THR A 75 7.58 16.23 6.79
CA THR A 75 6.37 17.01 6.43
C THR A 75 5.68 16.43 5.21
N GLU A 76 6.45 16.05 4.19
CA GLU A 76 5.95 15.34 3.01
C GLU A 76 5.31 14.01 3.39
N GLY A 77 6.02 13.18 4.17
CA GLY A 77 5.52 11.90 4.64
C GLY A 77 4.25 12.00 5.50
N ALA A 78 4.15 13.01 6.36
CA ALA A 78 2.97 13.19 7.22
C ALA A 78 1.75 13.72 6.47
N LEU A 79 1.95 14.55 5.44
CA LEU A 79 0.86 15.22 4.73
C LEU A 79 0.39 14.46 3.49
N LEU A 80 1.30 13.80 2.76
CA LEU A 80 0.99 13.18 1.47
C LEU A 80 0.67 11.70 1.59
N VAL A 81 1.37 10.94 2.42
CA VAL A 81 1.16 9.48 2.57
C VAL A 81 -0.28 9.11 2.97
N PRO A 82 -1.03 9.89 3.77
CA PRO A 82 -2.44 9.58 4.03
C PRO A 82 -3.36 9.82 2.84
N ALA A 83 -2.95 10.63 1.88
CA ALA A 83 -3.76 11.07 0.74
C ALA A 83 -3.51 10.23 -0.53
N VAL A 84 -2.45 9.40 -0.53
CA VAL A 84 -1.86 8.73 -1.70
C VAL A 84 -1.64 7.25 -1.40
#